data_AF-A0A4R4CZ13-F1
#
_entry.id   AF-A0A4R4CZ13-F1
#
_cell.length_a   1.000
_cell.length_b   1.000
_cell.length_c   1.000
_cell.angle_alpha   90.00
_cell.angle_beta   90.00
_cell.angle_gamma   90.00
#
_symmetry.space_group_name_H-M   'P 1'
#
loop_
_entity.id
_entity.type
_entity.pdbx_description
1 polymer ?
#
loop_
_entity_poly.entity_id
_entity_poly.type
_entity_poly.pdbx_seq_one_letter_code
_entity_poly.pdbx_strand_id
1 'polypeptide(L)'
;MSTFLIFLAGVLFLAGILWIRPRAQKNLMWKTVLNWSLYVIWYAVTWMGISFVYINASVGHVKASSTAIFLFGGISIILAIVLARILGFIRINKKVNESIKA
;
A
#
# COMPACT_ATOMS: atom_id res chain seq x y z
N MET A 1 -0.95 -12.10 -22.13
CA MET A 1 -0.47 -12.04 -20.74
C MET A 1 -0.46 -10.60 -20.18
N SER A 2 0.21 -9.64 -20.82
CA SER A 2 0.27 -8.25 -20.33
C SER A 2 -1.10 -7.56 -20.17
N THR A 3 -2.01 -7.70 -21.15
CA THR A 3 -3.38 -7.17 -21.09
C THR A 3 -4.19 -7.66 -19.88
N PHE A 4 -4.04 -8.94 -19.52
CA PHE A 4 -4.70 -9.51 -18.34
C PHE A 4 -4.14 -8.92 -17.04
N LEU A 5 -2.83 -8.70 -16.95
CA LEU A 5 -2.20 -8.10 -15.77
C LEU A 5 -2.61 -6.63 -15.59
N ILE A 6 -2.74 -5.88 -16.68
CA ILE A 6 -3.25 -4.50 -16.66
C ILE A 6 -4.71 -4.47 -16.19
N PHE A 7 -5.54 -5.37 -16.71
CA PHE A 7 -6.93 -5.51 -16.27
C PHE A 7 -7.02 -5.86 -14.78
N LEU A 8 -6.25 -6.86 -14.34
CA LEU A 8 -6.18 -7.27 -12.93
C LEU A 8 -5.71 -6.13 -12.03
N ALA A 9 -4.72 -5.35 -12.46
CA ALA A 9 -4.28 -4.16 -11.77
C ALA A 9 -5.47 -3.20 -11.59
N GLY A 10 -6.14 -2.81 -12.68
CA GLY A 10 -7.29 -1.90 -12.63
C GLY A 10 -8.40 -2.39 -11.67
N VAL A 11 -8.70 -3.68 -11.66
CA VAL A 11 -9.68 -4.28 -10.74
C VAL A 11 -9.21 -4.17 -9.28
N LEU A 12 -7.95 -4.47 -8.98
CA LEU A 12 -7.39 -4.33 -7.63
C LEU A 12 -7.34 -2.87 -7.16
N PHE A 13 -7.12 -1.93 -8.08
CA PHE A 13 -7.21 -0.50 -7.78
C PHE A 13 -8.63 -0.12 -7.39
N LEU A 14 -9.62 -0.51 -8.20
CA LEU A 14 -11.03 -0.23 -7.93
C LEU A 14 -11.48 -0.86 -6.59
N ALA A 15 -11.07 -2.10 -6.31
CA ALA A 15 -11.37 -2.77 -5.07
C ALA A 15 -10.81 -1.99 -3.85
N GLY A 16 -9.58 -1.50 -3.95
CA GLY A 16 -8.99 -0.67 -2.89
C GLY A 16 -9.67 0.69 -2.73
N ILE A 17 -10.08 1.36 -3.82
CA ILE A 17 -10.91 2.58 -3.78
C ILE A 17 -12.19 2.32 -2.99
N LEU A 18 -12.95 1.28 -3.38
CA LEU A 18 -14.22 0.93 -2.74
C LEU A 18 -14.03 0.58 -1.25
N TRP A 19 -12.89 -0.01 -0.91
CA TRP A 19 -12.55 -0.37 0.47
C TRP A 19 -12.14 0.82 1.34
N ILE A 20 -11.40 1.78 0.79
CA ILE A 20 -10.93 2.99 1.49
C ILE A 20 -12.08 3.99 1.67
N ARG A 21 -12.97 4.12 0.67
CA ARG A 21 -14.09 5.08 0.65
C ARG A 21 -14.95 5.11 1.93
N PRO A 22 -15.40 3.97 2.51
CA PRO A 22 -16.17 3.98 3.76
C PRO A 22 -15.33 4.28 5.01
N ARG A 23 -14.00 4.14 4.94
CA ARG A 23 -13.07 4.25 6.08
C ARG A 23 -12.29 5.57 6.11
N ALA A 24 -12.30 6.31 5.01
CA ALA A 24 -11.72 7.65 4.97
C ALA A 24 -12.42 8.56 5.98
N GLN A 25 -11.64 9.32 6.77
CA GLN A 25 -12.16 10.23 7.78
C GLN A 25 -12.79 11.46 7.12
N LYS A 26 -14.04 11.32 6.66
CA LYS A 26 -14.80 12.35 5.93
C LYS A 26 -14.87 13.70 6.66
N ASN A 27 -14.77 13.69 7.99
CA ASN A 27 -14.84 14.89 8.82
C ASN A 27 -13.53 15.71 8.83
N LEU A 28 -12.42 15.17 8.31
CA LEU A 28 -11.12 15.84 8.26
C LEU A 28 -10.56 15.76 6.84
N MET A 29 -10.79 16.83 6.06
CA MET A 29 -10.41 16.93 4.65
C MET A 29 -8.94 16.55 4.40
N TRP A 30 -8.01 17.10 5.20
CA TRP A 30 -6.58 16.79 5.09
C TRP A 30 -6.24 15.31 5.30
N LYS A 31 -6.89 14.62 6.23
CA LYS A 31 -6.68 13.19 6.45
C LYS A 31 -7.22 12.36 5.30
N THR A 32 -8.34 12.79 4.72
CA THR A 32 -8.90 12.14 3.53
C THR A 32 -7.96 12.28 2.34
N VAL A 33 -7.44 13.49 2.08
CA VAL A 33 -6.45 13.73 1.03
C VAL A 33 -5.20 12.88 1.26
N LEU A 34 -4.66 12.87 2.49
CA LEU A 34 -3.47 12.10 2.82
C LEU A 34 -3.68 10.59 2.59
N ASN A 35 -4.84 10.03 2.98
CA ASN A 35 -5.15 8.62 2.75
C ASN A 35 -5.20 8.26 1.26
N TRP A 36 -5.85 9.11 0.46
CA TRP A 36 -5.96 8.89 -0.98
C TRP A 36 -4.60 9.03 -1.68
N SER A 37 -3.85 10.09 -1.36
CA SER A 37 -2.50 10.28 -1.91
C SER A 37 -1.58 9.12 -1.53
N LEU A 38 -1.60 8.68 -0.27
CA LEU A 38 -0.78 7.55 0.18
C LEU A 38 -1.18 6.24 -0.51
N TYR A 39 -2.48 6.02 -0.73
CA TYR A 39 -2.97 4.86 -1.47
C TYR A 39 -2.52 4.87 -2.93
N VAL A 40 -2.64 6.01 -3.63
CA VAL A 40 -2.21 6.15 -5.03
C VAL A 40 -0.70 5.97 -5.16
N ILE A 41 0.09 6.59 -4.27
CA ILE A 41 1.55 6.45 -4.25
C ILE A 41 1.93 5.00 -3.98
N TRP A 42 1.36 4.38 -2.96
CA TRP A 42 1.60 2.97 -2.64
C TRP A 42 1.33 2.09 -3.87
N TYR A 43 0.14 2.22 -4.45
CA TYR A 43 -0.27 1.42 -5.58
C TYR A 43 0.65 1.61 -6.80
N ALA A 44 1.01 2.85 -7.12
CA ALA A 44 1.94 3.16 -8.20
C ALA A 44 3.32 2.51 -7.97
N VAL A 45 3.88 2.64 -6.76
CA VAL A 45 5.17 2.04 -6.39
C VAL A 45 5.12 0.52 -6.49
N THR A 46 4.05 -0.12 -6.00
CA THR A 46 3.89 -1.58 -6.06
C THR A 46 3.88 -2.08 -7.50
N TRP A 47 3.07 -1.49 -8.38
CA TRP A 47 2.97 -1.94 -9.77
C TRP A 47 4.18 -1.56 -10.62
N MET A 48 4.83 -0.43 -10.33
CA MET A 48 6.12 -0.09 -10.92
C MET A 48 7.19 -1.12 -10.54
N GLY A 49 7.24 -1.52 -9.27
CA GLY A 49 8.13 -2.60 -8.81
C GLY A 49 7.87 -3.93 -9.50
N ILE A 50 6.62 -4.38 -9.54
CA ILE A 50 6.21 -5.61 -10.21
C ILE A 50 6.61 -5.57 -11.70
N SER A 51 6.34 -4.46 -12.39
CA SER A 51 6.68 -4.29 -13.80
C SER A 51 8.19 -4.30 -14.02
N PHE A 52 8.95 -3.62 -13.18
CA PHE A 52 10.42 -3.59 -13.27
C PHE A 52 11.01 -4.99 -13.08
N VAL A 53 10.52 -5.74 -12.09
CA VAL A 53 10.94 -7.12 -11.84
C VAL A 53 10.56 -8.02 -13.01
N TYR A 54 9.32 -7.92 -13.53
CA TYR A 54 8.87 -8.73 -14.66
C TYR A 54 9.74 -8.51 -15.91
N ILE A 55 9.99 -7.25 -16.28
CA ILE A 55 10.81 -6.90 -17.44
C ILE A 55 12.24 -7.42 -17.25
N ASN A 56 12.88 -7.12 -16.12
CA ASN A 56 14.28 -7.51 -15.90
C ASN A 56 14.46 -9.02 -15.74
N ALA A 57 13.51 -9.71 -15.12
CA ALA A 57 13.54 -11.17 -15.03
C ALA A 57 13.36 -11.82 -16.40
N SER A 58 12.50 -11.24 -17.26
CA SER A 58 12.25 -11.79 -18.61
C SER A 58 13.47 -11.73 -19.53
N VAL A 59 14.37 -10.77 -19.30
CA VAL A 59 15.63 -10.62 -20.07
C VAL A 59 16.84 -11.22 -19.34
N GLY A 60 16.64 -11.92 -18.21
CA GLY A 60 17.72 -12.59 -17.48
C GLY A 60 18.59 -11.67 -16.60
N HIS A 61 18.17 -10.43 -16.35
CA HIS A 61 18.85 -9.51 -15.43
C HIS A 61 18.51 -9.83 -13.97
N VAL A 62 19.07 -10.94 -13.47
CA VAL A 62 18.80 -11.47 -12.12
C VAL A 62 19.21 -10.52 -11.00
N LYS A 63 20.33 -9.79 -11.14
CA LYS A 63 20.78 -8.82 -10.13
C LYS A 63 19.83 -7.62 -10.03
N ALA A 64 19.47 -7.01 -11.16
CA ALA A 64 18.52 -5.89 -11.20
C ALA A 64 17.15 -6.29 -10.64
N SER A 65 16.69 -7.50 -10.98
CA SER A 65 15.43 -8.05 -10.46
C SER A 65 15.47 -8.22 -8.93
N SER A 66 16.54 -8.79 -8.39
CA SER A 66 16.71 -8.95 -6.93
C SER A 66 16.75 -7.61 -6.19
N THR A 67 17.51 -6.64 -6.70
CA THR A 67 17.56 -5.28 -6.13
C THR A 67 16.19 -4.60 -6.17
N ALA A 68 15.45 -4.76 -7.26
CA ALA A 68 14.10 -4.20 -7.38
C ALA A 68 13.09 -4.84 -6.43
N ILE A 69 13.14 -6.17 -6.24
CA ILE A 69 12.31 -6.87 -5.25
C ILE A 69 12.59 -6.31 -3.86
N PHE A 70 13.87 -6.15 -3.49
CA PHE A 70 14.23 -5.61 -2.18
C PHE A 70 13.76 -4.17 -2.00
N LEU A 71 14.05 -3.29 -2.96
CA LEU A 71 13.75 -1.86 -2.88
C LEU A 71 12.24 -1.59 -2.96
N PHE A 72 11.59 -2.00 -4.05
CA PHE A 72 10.16 -1.74 -4.27
C PHE A 72 9.28 -2.57 -3.36
N GLY A 73 9.66 -3.82 -3.09
CA GLY A 73 8.97 -4.66 -2.11
C GLY A 73 9.05 -4.06 -0.72
N GLY A 74 10.25 -3.65 -0.28
CA GLY A 74 10.44 -3.01 1.02
C GLY A 74 9.62 -1.73 1.18
N ILE A 75 9.69 -0.81 0.21
CA ILE A 75 8.91 0.44 0.24
C ILE A 75 7.41 0.15 0.22
N SER A 76 6.97 -0.79 -0.63
CA SER A 76 5.56 -1.19 -0.74
C SER A 76 5.02 -1.74 0.59
N ILE A 77 5.79 -2.57 1.30
CA ILE A 77 5.41 -3.11 2.61
C ILE A 77 5.30 -2.00 3.66
N ILE A 78 6.30 -1.11 3.72
CA ILE A 78 6.29 0.02 4.68
C ILE A 78 5.07 0.89 4.45
N LEU A 79 4.82 1.29 3.20
CA LEU A 79 3.67 2.11 2.83
C LEU A 79 2.34 1.41 3.13
N ALA A 80 2.23 0.09 2.90
CA ALA A 80 1.06 -0.69 3.24
C ALA A 80 0.78 -0.67 4.76
N ILE A 81 1.81 -0.83 5.59
CA ILE A 81 1.69 -0.77 7.06
C ILE A 81 1.25 0.63 7.51
N VAL A 82 1.86 1.68 6.96
CA VAL A 82 1.51 3.07 7.29
C VAL A 82 0.05 3.35 6.91
N LEU A 83 -0.37 2.97 5.70
CA LEU A 83 -1.74 3.13 5.24
C LEU A 83 -2.73 2.35 6.12
N ALA A 84 -2.41 1.09 6.46
CA ALA A 84 -3.22 0.25 7.32
C ALA A 84 -3.39 0.86 8.73
N ARG A 85 -2.32 1.45 9.27
CA ARG A 85 -2.36 2.13 10.57
C ARG A 85 -3.24 3.38 10.53
N ILE A 86 -3.12 4.22 9.50
CA ILE A 86 -3.90 5.46 9.39
C ILE A 86 -5.39 5.15 9.18
N LEU A 87 -5.70 4.09 8.42
CA LEU A 87 -7.07 3.61 8.22
C LEU A 87 -7.65 2.88 9.44
N GLY A 88 -6.85 2.66 10.50
CA GLY A 88 -7.30 2.10 11.77
C GLY A 88 -7.33 0.57 11.83
N PHE A 89 -6.74 -0.15 10.87
CA PHE A 89 -6.63 -1.62 10.90
C PHE A 89 -5.72 -2.10 12.02
N ILE A 90 -4.65 -1.35 12.29
CA ILE A 90 -3.69 -1.64 13.35
C ILE A 90 -3.98 -0.69 14.51
N ARG A 91 -4.98 -1.03 15.33
CA ARG A 91 -5.25 -0.32 16.58
C ARG A 91 -4.28 -0.85 17.64
N ILE A 92 -3.27 -0.05 17.98
CA ILE A 92 -2.50 -0.30 19.21
C ILE A 92 -3.49 -0.04 20.34
N ASN A 93 -4.08 -1.08 20.91
CA ASN A 93 -4.80 -0.99 22.18
C ASN A 93 -3.78 -0.49 23.20
N LYS A 94 -3.78 0.82 23.44
CA LYS A 94 -3.11 1.41 24.59
C LYS A 94 -3.86 0.80 25.79
N LYS A 95 -3.32 -0.27 26.38
CA LYS A 95 -3.77 -0.74 27.69
C LYS A 95 -3.67 0.48 28.60
N VAL A 96 -4.81 1.06 28.90
CA VAL A 96 -4.93 2.17 29.83
C VAL A 96 -4.49 1.59 31.16
N ASN A 97 -3.40 2.11 31.70
CA ASN A 97 -2.99 1.82 33.07
C ASN A 97 -3.96 2.58 34.00
N GLU A 98 -5.21 2.13 34.08
CA GLU A 98 -6.19 2.56 35.09
C GLU A 98 -5.93 1.83 36.41
N SER A 99 -4.75 2.00 37.00
CA SER A 99 -4.47 1.37 38.30
C SER A 99 -3.68 2.22 39.29
N ILE A 100 -3.62 3.55 39.11
CA ILE A 100 -2.99 4.43 40.11
C ILE A 100 -3.81 5.69 40.32
N LYS A 101 -5.10 5.53 40.65
CA LYS A 101 -5.92 6.48 41.42
C LYS A 101 -7.04 5.70 42.09
N ALA A 102 -6.69 4.89 43.09
CA ALA A 102 -7.60 4.36 44.10
C ALA A 102 -7.05 4.75 45.46
#